data_AF-A0A933XNF7-F1
#
_entry.id   AF-A0A933XNF7-F1
#
_cell.length_a   1.000
_cell.length_b   1.000
_cell.length_c   1.000
_cell.angle_alpha   90.00
_cell.angle_beta   90.00
_cell.angle_gamma   90.00
#
_symmetry.space_group_name_H-M   'P 1'
#
loop_
_entity.id
_entity.type
_entity.pdbx_description
1 polymer ?
#
loop_
_entity_poly.entity_id
_entity_poly.type
_entity_poly.pdbx_seq_one_letter_code
_entity_poly.pdbx_strand_id
1 'polypeptide(L)'
;LDQKLEDYLKETLGDCGNLDLRIGDALEFPYETLPEGTVVVANLPYYISTPLLFKLLEARPRIDRMVLMLQAEVARRLVAQPGSSDYGILSVLTQYAVEASLVFQVSPGCFRPRPEVGSAVVSLVMRKQPSVPVENEARFVRTVRASFAHRRKTLANSLRDEGLPAEQIALALAQAGIAPSRRAETLSLEEFAALAEALTLNTNDSLC
;
A
#
# COMPACT_ATOMS: atom_id res chain seq x y z
N LEU A 1 -13.01 20.24 -3.21
CA LEU A 1 -11.76 21.04 -3.30
C LEU A 1 -11.98 22.38 -2.60
N ASP A 2 -10.93 22.96 -2.00
CA ASP A 2 -11.03 24.20 -1.20
C ASP A 2 -10.66 25.43 -2.02
N GLN A 3 -11.67 26.21 -2.41
CA GLN A 3 -11.50 27.43 -3.23
C GLN A 3 -10.68 28.51 -2.50
N LYS A 4 -10.82 28.63 -1.17
CA LYS A 4 -10.12 29.66 -0.41
C LYS A 4 -8.62 29.38 -0.35
N LEU A 5 -8.27 28.10 -0.23
CA LEU A 5 -6.88 27.68 -0.28
C LEU A 5 -6.26 27.91 -1.66
N GLU A 6 -7.02 27.63 -2.73
CA GLU A 6 -6.58 27.90 -4.10
C GLU A 6 -6.21 29.37 -4.30
N ASP A 7 -7.10 30.29 -3.93
CA ASP A 7 -6.88 31.72 -4.09
C ASP A 7 -5.64 32.18 -3.31
N TYR A 8 -5.52 31.71 -2.06
CA TYR A 8 -4.35 31.99 -1.21
C TYR A 8 -3.04 31.46 -1.80
N LEU A 9 -3.03 30.25 -2.34
CA LEU A 9 -1.83 29.66 -2.95
C LEU A 9 -1.42 30.40 -4.23
N LYS A 10 -2.38 30.81 -5.06
CA LYS A 10 -2.09 31.62 -6.26
C LYS A 10 -1.50 32.98 -5.89
N GLU A 11 -2.05 33.65 -4.89
CA GLU A 11 -1.53 34.93 -4.41
C GLU A 11 -0.14 34.80 -3.78
N THR A 12 0.07 33.76 -2.97
CA THR A 12 1.31 33.62 -2.18
C THR A 12 2.46 33.01 -2.99
N LEU A 13 2.16 32.12 -3.95
CA LEU A 13 3.17 31.31 -4.64
C LEU A 13 3.12 31.44 -6.17
N GLY A 14 2.20 32.23 -6.74
CA GLY A 14 1.99 32.33 -8.19
C GLY A 14 3.22 32.80 -8.97
N ASP A 15 4.07 33.61 -8.35
CA ASP A 15 5.30 34.13 -8.97
C ASP A 15 6.51 33.19 -8.83
N CYS A 16 6.34 32.02 -8.20
CA CYS A 16 7.40 31.02 -8.09
C CYS A 16 7.62 30.34 -9.46
N GLY A 17 8.66 30.74 -10.19
CA GLY A 17 8.97 30.20 -11.53
C GLY A 17 9.30 28.71 -11.60
N ASN A 18 9.45 28.03 -10.45
CA ASN A 18 9.65 26.60 -10.32
C ASN A 18 8.43 25.86 -9.73
N LEU A 19 7.25 26.50 -9.72
CA LEU A 19 6.00 25.91 -9.25
C LEU A 19 5.00 25.75 -10.40
N ASP A 20 4.50 24.54 -10.57
CA ASP A 20 3.30 24.24 -11.36
C ASP A 20 2.15 23.92 -10.40
N LEU A 21 1.23 24.86 -10.20
CA LEU A 21 0.08 24.70 -9.29
C LEU A 21 -1.09 24.06 -10.03
N ARG A 22 -1.44 22.83 -9.64
CA ARG A 22 -2.59 22.10 -10.19
C ARG A 22 -3.69 21.95 -9.15
N ILE A 23 -4.88 22.43 -9.48
CA ILE A 23 -6.06 22.34 -8.62
C ILE A 23 -6.94 21.21 -9.13
N GLY A 24 -7.12 20.17 -8.30
CA GLY A 24 -7.86 18.97 -8.68
C GLY A 24 -7.84 17.92 -7.57
N ASP A 25 -8.64 16.86 -7.75
CA ASP A 25 -8.58 15.70 -6.87
C ASP A 25 -7.29 14.90 -7.15
N ALA A 26 -6.48 14.70 -6.12
CA ALA A 26 -5.28 13.86 -6.19
C ALA A 26 -5.61 12.42 -6.61
N LEU A 27 -6.77 11.89 -6.23
CA LEU A 27 -7.22 10.55 -6.65
C LEU A 27 -7.59 10.48 -8.12
N GLU A 28 -7.74 11.60 -8.83
CA GLU A 28 -8.03 11.65 -10.26
C GLU A 28 -6.80 12.04 -11.09
N PHE A 29 -5.75 12.55 -10.45
CA PHE A 29 -4.53 12.98 -11.13
C PHE A 29 -3.79 11.83 -11.87
N PRO A 30 -3.33 12.04 -13.13
CA PRO A 30 -2.66 11.01 -13.93
C PRO A 30 -1.16 10.92 -13.59
N TYR A 31 -0.81 10.27 -12.48
CA TYR A 31 0.56 10.19 -11.97
C TYR A 31 1.56 9.52 -12.94
N GLU A 32 1.09 8.68 -13.86
CA GLU A 32 1.88 8.06 -14.92
C GLU A 32 2.48 9.07 -15.92
N THR A 33 1.93 10.29 -15.95
CA THR A 33 2.40 11.40 -16.79
C THR A 33 3.55 12.20 -16.15
N LEU A 34 3.90 11.89 -14.90
CA LEU A 34 5.00 12.56 -14.22
C LEU A 34 6.36 12.26 -14.88
N PRO A 35 7.33 13.18 -14.79
CA PRO A 35 8.70 12.90 -15.19
C PRO A 35 9.29 11.70 -14.45
N GLU A 36 10.20 10.97 -15.09
CA GLU A 36 10.99 9.94 -14.41
C GLU A 36 11.88 10.57 -13.32
N GLY A 37 12.12 9.83 -12.24
CA GLY A 37 12.88 10.33 -11.11
C GLY A 37 12.09 11.25 -10.16
N THR A 38 10.75 11.26 -10.25
CA THR A 38 9.92 12.12 -9.41
C THR A 38 10.04 11.74 -7.93
N VAL A 39 10.17 12.75 -7.06
CA VAL A 39 10.07 12.59 -5.61
C VAL A 39 8.75 13.19 -5.14
N VAL A 40 7.95 12.39 -4.43
CA VAL A 40 6.67 12.82 -3.86
C VAL A 40 6.88 13.19 -2.40
N VAL A 41 6.48 14.40 -2.03
CA VAL A 41 6.45 14.85 -0.63
C VAL A 41 5.05 15.35 -0.33
N ALA A 42 4.40 14.78 0.68
CA ALA A 42 3.03 15.17 0.98
C ALA A 42 2.63 14.94 2.43
N ASN A 43 1.80 15.83 2.95
CA ASN A 43 0.99 15.59 4.13
C ASN A 43 -0.38 15.07 3.66
N LEU A 44 -0.59 13.75 3.73
CA LEU A 44 -1.80 13.17 3.16
C LEU A 44 -3.01 13.36 4.10
N PRO A 45 -4.18 13.76 3.56
CA PRO A 45 -5.41 13.74 4.32
C PRO A 45 -5.75 12.31 4.75
N TYR A 46 -6.15 12.15 6.01
CA TYR A 46 -6.26 10.83 6.63
C TYR A 46 -7.28 9.92 5.93
N TYR A 47 -8.40 10.49 5.48
CA TYR A 47 -9.52 9.75 4.89
C TYR A 47 -9.23 9.17 3.48
N ILE A 48 -8.26 9.72 2.75
CA ILE A 48 -7.83 9.22 1.42
C ILE A 48 -6.42 8.66 1.40
N SER A 49 -5.73 8.61 2.54
CA SER A 49 -4.31 8.26 2.62
C SER A 49 -3.97 6.91 1.97
N THR A 50 -4.74 5.86 2.27
CA THR A 50 -4.51 4.51 1.72
C THR A 50 -4.84 4.43 0.21
N PRO A 51 -6.02 4.87 -0.29
CA PRO A 51 -6.29 4.90 -1.73
C PRO A 51 -5.25 5.70 -2.52
N LEU A 52 -4.84 6.86 -2.01
CA LEU A 52 -3.87 7.72 -2.68
C LEU A 52 -2.47 7.09 -2.69
N LEU A 53 -2.07 6.43 -1.60
CA LEU A 53 -0.83 5.66 -1.56
C LEU A 53 -0.81 4.58 -2.65
N PHE A 54 -1.88 3.79 -2.80
CA PHE A 54 -1.92 2.77 -3.84
C PHE A 54 -1.85 3.36 -5.25
N LYS A 55 -2.53 4.49 -5.50
CA LYS A 55 -2.41 5.20 -6.79
C LYS A 55 -0.98 5.68 -7.08
N LEU A 56 -0.27 6.16 -6.06
CA LEU A 56 1.14 6.53 -6.19
C LEU A 56 2.05 5.32 -6.42
N LEU A 57 1.76 4.17 -5.80
CA LEU A 57 2.49 2.92 -6.02
C LEU A 57 2.27 2.36 -7.43
N GLU A 58 1.09 2.53 -8.03
CA GLU A 58 0.83 2.20 -9.43
C GLU A 58 1.71 3.03 -10.39
N ALA A 59 2.00 4.28 -10.03
CA ALA A 59 2.90 5.17 -10.77
C ALA A 59 4.39 4.99 -10.42
N ARG A 60 4.77 3.89 -9.76
CA ARG A 60 6.18 3.58 -9.42
C ARG A 60 7.18 3.64 -10.58
N PRO A 61 6.83 3.44 -11.87
CA PRO A 61 7.82 3.62 -12.95
C PRO A 61 8.31 5.07 -13.09
N ARG A 62 7.59 6.06 -12.55
CA ARG A 62 7.94 7.48 -12.62
C ARG A 62 8.52 8.03 -11.32
N ILE A 63 8.21 7.40 -10.19
CA ILE A 63 8.52 7.90 -8.85
C ILE A 63 9.74 7.14 -8.31
N ASP A 64 10.73 7.83 -7.76
CA ASP A 64 11.89 7.19 -7.11
C ASP A 64 11.69 7.05 -5.60
N ARG A 65 11.01 8.03 -4.99
CA ARG A 65 10.85 8.12 -3.55
C ARG A 65 9.58 8.88 -3.18
N MET A 66 8.96 8.45 -2.08
CA MET A 66 7.90 9.19 -1.41
C MET A 66 8.27 9.46 0.04
N VAL A 67 8.04 10.70 0.51
CA VAL A 67 8.13 11.09 1.92
C VAL A 67 6.77 11.60 2.34
N LEU A 68 6.04 10.78 3.08
CA LEU A 68 4.62 10.99 3.34
C LEU A 68 4.37 11.15 4.83
N MET A 69 3.58 12.16 5.20
CA MET A 69 2.99 12.24 6.54
C MET A 69 1.59 11.63 6.53
N LEU A 70 1.36 10.72 7.48
CA LEU A 70 0.15 9.89 7.61
C LEU A 70 -0.29 9.83 9.08
N GLN A 71 -1.46 9.25 9.35
CA GLN A 71 -1.78 8.82 10.71
C GLN A 71 -0.74 7.80 11.20
N ALA A 72 -0.41 7.87 12.48
CA ALA A 72 0.61 7.02 13.09
C ALA A 72 0.27 5.52 12.96
N GLU A 73 -1.01 5.14 13.01
CA GLU A 73 -1.45 3.76 12.78
C GLU A 73 -1.15 3.30 11.35
N VAL A 74 -1.53 4.08 10.33
CA VAL A 74 -1.26 3.77 8.92
C VAL A 74 0.24 3.65 8.70
N ALA A 75 1.03 4.59 9.23
CA ALA A 75 2.50 4.55 9.15
C ALA A 75 3.08 3.27 9.77
N ARG A 76 2.59 2.82 10.93
CA ARG A 76 3.02 1.55 11.55
C ARG A 76 2.67 0.35 10.68
N ARG A 77 1.46 0.32 10.10
CA ARG A 77 1.02 -0.76 9.21
C ARG A 77 1.90 -0.86 7.96
N LEU A 78 2.40 0.25 7.41
CA LEU A 78 3.30 0.22 6.25
C LEU A 78 4.62 -0.51 6.53
N VAL A 79 5.14 -0.38 7.75
CA VAL A 79 6.44 -0.96 8.16
C VAL A 79 6.30 -2.22 9.02
N ALA A 80 5.08 -2.67 9.27
CA ALA A 80 4.78 -3.81 10.11
C ALA A 80 5.44 -5.09 9.57
N GLN A 81 5.92 -5.94 10.47
CA GLN A 81 6.58 -7.20 10.13
C GLN A 81 5.62 -8.38 10.27
N PRO A 82 5.83 -9.50 9.54
CA PRO A 82 5.05 -10.72 9.71
C PRO A 82 4.92 -11.13 11.18
N GLY A 83 3.73 -11.55 11.58
CA GLY A 83 3.36 -11.95 12.93
C GLY A 83 2.95 -10.80 13.86
N SER A 84 3.13 -9.54 13.46
CA SER A 84 2.68 -8.39 14.26
C SER A 84 1.20 -8.09 14.06
N SER A 85 0.57 -7.45 15.06
CA SER A 85 -0.84 -7.05 15.02
C SER A 85 -1.15 -5.97 13.97
N ASP A 86 -0.15 -5.25 13.48
CA ASP A 86 -0.32 -4.21 12.46
C ASP A 86 -0.09 -4.76 11.04
N TYR A 87 0.39 -6.00 10.91
CA TYR A 87 0.69 -6.62 9.61
C TYR A 87 -0.58 -7.02 8.88
N GLY A 88 -0.66 -6.67 7.60
CA GLY A 88 -1.81 -6.97 6.75
C GLY A 88 -1.58 -6.64 5.29
N ILE A 89 -2.68 -6.54 4.53
CA ILE A 89 -2.68 -6.22 3.09
C ILE A 89 -1.79 -5.00 2.80
N LEU A 90 -1.96 -3.93 3.58
CA LEU A 90 -1.21 -2.68 3.39
C LEU A 90 0.31 -2.91 3.54
N SER A 91 0.72 -3.69 4.53
CA SER A 91 2.13 -4.03 4.77
C SER A 91 2.70 -4.81 3.59
N VAL A 92 2.02 -5.88 3.19
CA VAL A 92 2.46 -6.80 2.13
C VAL A 92 2.59 -6.07 0.80
N LEU A 93 1.52 -5.39 0.36
CA LEU A 93 1.50 -4.74 -0.96
C LEU A 93 2.48 -3.55 -1.03
N THR A 94 2.63 -2.81 0.06
CA THR A 94 3.61 -1.72 0.12
C THR A 94 5.03 -2.28 0.07
N GLN A 95 5.38 -3.21 0.97
CA GLN A 95 6.75 -3.74 1.09
C GLN A 95 7.20 -4.59 -0.12
N TYR A 96 6.23 -5.12 -0.88
CA TYR A 96 6.48 -5.69 -2.20
C TYR A 96 7.06 -4.65 -3.18
N ALA A 97 6.46 -3.46 -3.23
CA ALA A 97 6.83 -2.40 -4.17
C ALA A 97 7.97 -1.50 -3.69
N VAL A 98 8.10 -1.27 -2.37
CA VAL A 98 9.01 -0.25 -1.81
C VAL A 98 9.79 -0.75 -0.60
N GLU A 99 10.91 -0.08 -0.33
CA GLU A 99 11.56 -0.10 0.98
C GLU A 99 10.90 0.96 1.86
N ALA A 100 10.09 0.51 2.83
CA ALA A 100 9.37 1.37 3.75
C ALA A 100 10.11 1.51 5.08
N SER A 101 10.23 2.75 5.57
CA SER A 101 10.80 3.04 6.89
C SER A 101 10.04 4.16 7.59
N LEU A 102 9.95 4.05 8.92
CA LEU A 102 9.41 5.10 9.77
C LEU A 102 10.54 6.12 10.04
N VAL A 103 10.32 7.39 9.71
CA VAL A 103 11.34 8.43 9.89
C VAL A 103 11.22 9.06 11.27
N PHE A 104 10.04 9.61 11.61
CA PHE A 104 9.75 10.18 12.93
C PHE A 104 8.25 10.32 13.19
N GLN A 105 7.88 10.44 14.46
CA GLN A 105 6.51 10.77 14.89
C GLN A 105 6.32 12.29 14.91
N VAL A 106 5.11 12.75 14.61
CA VAL A 106 4.72 14.17 14.64
C VAL A 106 3.67 14.38 15.72
N SER A 107 3.94 15.32 16.61
CA SER A 107 3.03 15.66 17.70
C SER A 107 1.74 16.31 17.16
N PRO A 108 0.56 15.95 17.68
CA PRO A 108 -0.69 16.65 17.36
C PRO A 108 -0.63 18.18 17.60
N GLY A 109 0.26 18.65 18.47
CA GLY A 109 0.47 20.08 18.72
C GLY A 109 1.03 20.86 17.53
N CYS A 110 1.53 20.19 16.49
CA CYS A 110 2.04 20.81 15.26
C CYS A 110 0.93 21.19 14.26
N PHE A 111 -0.34 20.90 14.55
CA PHE A 111 -1.45 21.05 13.61
C PHE A 111 -2.50 22.06 14.09
N ARG A 112 -3.20 22.66 13.12
CA ARG A 112 -4.40 23.48 13.36
C ARG A 112 -5.48 23.14 12.32
N PRO A 113 -6.66 22.66 12.73
CA PRO A 113 -6.99 22.19 14.08
C PRO A 113 -6.14 20.97 14.50
N ARG A 114 -6.05 20.72 15.80
CA ARG A 114 -5.29 19.59 16.35
C ARG A 114 -6.02 18.26 16.03
N PRO A 115 -5.36 17.25 15.44
CA PRO A 115 -5.96 15.94 15.23
C PRO A 115 -6.11 15.17 16.56
N GLU A 116 -7.08 14.27 16.60
CA GLU A 116 -7.32 13.38 17.74
C GLU A 116 -6.27 12.26 17.85
N VAL A 117 -5.68 11.88 16.72
CA VAL A 117 -4.68 10.82 16.61
C VAL A 117 -3.30 11.38 16.28
N GLY A 118 -2.25 10.64 16.64
CA GLY A 118 -0.89 10.97 16.27
C GLY A 118 -0.64 10.82 14.77
N SER A 119 0.39 11.51 14.27
CA SER A 119 0.87 11.39 12.89
C SER A 119 2.31 10.90 12.86
N ALA A 120 2.75 10.40 11.71
CA ALA A 120 4.14 10.05 11.50
C ALA A 120 4.55 10.26 10.05
N VAL A 121 5.85 10.51 9.86
CA VAL A 121 6.47 10.60 8.53
C VAL A 121 7.11 9.27 8.19
N VAL A 122 6.82 8.77 7.00
CA VAL A 122 7.42 7.57 6.41
C VAL A 122 8.23 7.92 5.16
N SER A 123 9.31 7.18 4.95
CA SER A 123 10.09 7.20 3.71
C SER A 123 9.85 5.89 2.98
N LEU A 124 9.42 5.99 1.72
CA LEU A 124 9.14 4.88 0.82
C LEU A 124 10.06 5.02 -0.39
N VAL A 125 11.05 4.15 -0.51
CA VAL A 125 11.98 4.16 -1.66
C VAL A 125 11.53 3.10 -2.65
N MET A 126 11.24 3.48 -3.89
CA MET A 126 10.81 2.53 -4.91
C MET A 126 11.93 1.54 -5.19
N ARG A 127 11.58 0.26 -5.25
CA ARG A 127 12.55 -0.77 -5.62
C ARG A 127 12.68 -0.80 -7.14
N LYS A 128 13.91 -0.92 -7.65
CA LYS A 128 14.17 -1.11 -9.10
C LYS A 128 13.64 -2.45 -9.61
N GLN A 129 13.60 -3.46 -8.74
CA GLN A 129 12.97 -4.75 -8.94
C GLN A 129 12.17 -5.08 -7.68
N PRO A 130 11.00 -5.73 -7.78
CA PRO A 130 10.23 -6.12 -6.61
C PRO A 130 11.07 -6.93 -5.61
N SER A 131 10.71 -6.88 -4.32
CA SER A 131 11.46 -7.58 -3.26
C SER A 131 11.52 -9.10 -3.45
N VAL A 132 10.51 -9.66 -4.11
CA VAL A 132 10.38 -11.07 -4.45
C VAL A 132 9.91 -11.22 -5.89
N PRO A 133 10.37 -12.24 -6.65
CA PRO A 133 9.91 -12.47 -8.00
C PRO A 133 8.43 -12.86 -8.01
N VAL A 134 7.64 -12.17 -8.81
CA VAL A 134 6.21 -12.44 -9.01
C VAL A 134 5.94 -12.36 -10.50
N GLU A 135 5.52 -13.46 -11.11
CA GLU A 135 5.25 -13.49 -12.56
C GLU A 135 3.98 -12.71 -12.93
N ASN A 136 2.96 -12.77 -12.06
CA ASN A 136 1.69 -12.10 -12.26
C ASN A 136 1.30 -11.28 -11.02
N GLU A 137 1.54 -9.98 -11.08
CA GLU A 137 1.29 -9.05 -9.96
C GLU A 137 -0.21 -8.97 -9.59
N ALA A 138 -1.11 -9.03 -10.58
CA ALA A 138 -2.55 -9.02 -10.32
C ALA A 138 -2.98 -10.26 -9.52
N ARG A 139 -2.42 -11.43 -9.85
CA ARG A 139 -2.64 -12.67 -9.10
C ARG A 139 -2.08 -12.56 -7.69
N PHE A 140 -0.88 -12.01 -7.52
CA PHE A 140 -0.29 -11.77 -6.20
C PHE A 140 -1.18 -10.89 -5.32
N VAL A 141 -1.65 -9.75 -5.85
CA VAL A 141 -2.57 -8.87 -5.12
C VAL A 141 -3.85 -9.58 -4.73
N ARG A 142 -4.46 -10.36 -5.65
CA ARG A 142 -5.68 -11.14 -5.35
C ARG A 142 -5.43 -12.17 -4.25
N THR A 143 -4.33 -12.92 -4.32
CA THR A 143 -3.94 -13.90 -3.30
C THR A 143 -3.78 -13.25 -1.92
N VAL A 144 -3.09 -12.10 -1.86
CA VAL A 144 -2.92 -11.35 -0.60
C VAL A 144 -4.27 -10.89 -0.05
N ARG A 145 -5.14 -10.30 -0.88
CA ARG A 145 -6.48 -9.86 -0.47
C ARG A 145 -7.31 -11.02 0.08
N ALA A 146 -7.41 -12.13 -0.66
CA ALA A 146 -8.18 -13.31 -0.25
C ALA A 146 -7.63 -13.95 1.03
N SER A 147 -6.31 -13.91 1.22
CA SER A 147 -5.66 -14.42 2.43
C SER A 147 -6.03 -13.62 3.69
N PHE A 148 -6.24 -12.31 3.56
CA PHE A 148 -6.58 -11.41 4.67
C PHE A 148 -8.08 -11.11 4.83
N ALA A 149 -8.94 -11.61 3.92
CA ALA A 149 -10.39 -11.38 3.96
C ALA A 149 -11.04 -11.80 5.29
N HIS A 150 -10.52 -12.86 5.92
CA HIS A 150 -11.01 -13.35 7.20
C HIS A 150 -9.89 -13.46 8.25
N ARG A 151 -9.43 -12.30 8.75
CA ARG A 151 -8.29 -12.14 9.66
C ARG A 151 -8.18 -13.13 10.84
N ARG A 152 -9.29 -13.62 11.38
CA ARG A 152 -9.31 -14.55 12.53
C ARG A 152 -9.26 -16.04 12.15
N LYS A 153 -9.44 -16.36 10.85
CA LYS A 153 -9.43 -17.73 10.34
C LYS A 153 -8.02 -18.13 9.92
N THR A 154 -7.79 -19.44 9.82
CA THR A 154 -6.59 -19.98 9.16
C THR A 154 -6.60 -19.59 7.68
N LEU A 155 -5.43 -19.55 7.06
CA LEU A 155 -5.24 -19.22 5.64
C LEU A 155 -6.11 -20.11 4.75
N ALA A 156 -6.10 -21.42 4.99
CA ALA A 156 -6.91 -22.37 4.22
C ALA A 156 -8.42 -22.11 4.33
N ASN A 157 -8.89 -21.70 5.50
CA ASN A 157 -10.30 -21.36 5.70
C ASN A 157 -10.65 -20.01 5.07
N SER A 158 -9.75 -19.01 5.16
CA SER A 158 -9.96 -17.71 4.50
C SER A 158 -10.11 -17.88 3.00
N LEU A 159 -9.17 -18.60 2.37
CA LEU A 159 -9.20 -18.86 0.93
C LEU A 159 -10.45 -19.66 0.49
N ARG A 160 -10.91 -20.61 1.32
CA ARG A 160 -12.12 -21.38 1.02
C ARG A 160 -13.37 -20.51 1.02
N ASP A 161 -13.49 -19.62 2.00
CA ASP A 161 -14.64 -18.71 2.08
C ASP A 161 -14.65 -17.68 0.94
N GLU A 162 -13.46 -17.34 0.42
CA GLU A 162 -13.27 -16.55 -0.81
C GLU A 162 -13.53 -17.35 -2.10
N GLY A 163 -14.05 -18.58 -1.98
CA GLY A 163 -14.55 -19.39 -3.09
C GLY A 163 -13.54 -20.33 -3.73
N LEU A 164 -12.33 -20.47 -3.18
CA LEU A 164 -11.34 -21.40 -3.73
C LEU A 164 -11.66 -22.88 -3.36
N PRO A 165 -11.58 -23.83 -4.30
CA PRO A 165 -11.72 -25.25 -4.03
C PRO A 165 -10.71 -25.77 -3.00
N ALA A 166 -11.17 -26.59 -2.06
CA ALA A 166 -10.33 -27.10 -0.96
C ALA A 166 -9.11 -27.90 -1.44
N GLU A 167 -9.25 -28.67 -2.53
CA GLU A 167 -8.16 -29.43 -3.14
C GLU A 167 -7.08 -28.52 -3.73
N GLN A 168 -7.49 -27.46 -4.44
CA GLN A 168 -6.58 -26.46 -5.00
C GLN A 168 -5.81 -25.73 -3.89
N ILE A 169 -6.50 -25.35 -2.81
CA ILE A 169 -5.87 -24.72 -1.63
C ILE A 169 -4.83 -25.67 -1.02
N ALA A 170 -5.18 -26.93 -0.79
CA ALA A 170 -4.28 -27.90 -0.16
C ALA A 170 -3.02 -28.13 -1.01
N LEU A 171 -3.18 -28.28 -2.33
CA LEU A 171 -2.07 -28.43 -3.26
C LEU A 171 -1.17 -27.19 -3.26
N ALA A 172 -1.76 -26.00 -3.34
CA ALA A 172 -0.99 -24.75 -3.39
C ALA A 172 -0.21 -24.48 -2.10
N LEU A 173 -0.83 -24.75 -0.95
CA LEU A 173 -0.15 -24.64 0.35
C LEU A 173 1.01 -25.63 0.47
N ALA A 174 0.83 -26.87 0.02
CA ALA A 174 1.90 -27.86 0.03
C ALA A 174 3.06 -27.47 -0.90
N GLN A 175 2.75 -27.00 -2.12
CA GLN A 175 3.75 -26.50 -3.08
C GLN A 175 4.52 -25.28 -2.55
N ALA A 176 3.83 -24.37 -1.86
CA ALA A 176 4.45 -23.19 -1.25
C ALA A 176 5.16 -23.50 0.09
N GLY A 177 5.08 -24.73 0.61
CA GLY A 177 5.68 -25.10 1.90
C GLY A 177 4.99 -24.48 3.11
N ILE A 178 3.71 -24.12 3.00
CA ILE A 178 2.96 -23.39 4.03
C ILE A 178 2.03 -24.35 4.78
N ALA A 179 2.16 -24.40 6.11
CA ALA A 179 1.27 -25.19 6.94
C ALA A 179 -0.19 -24.65 6.90
N PRO A 180 -1.21 -25.51 6.70
CA PRO A 180 -2.60 -25.08 6.53
C PRO A 180 -3.23 -24.44 7.78
N SER A 181 -2.63 -24.66 8.95
CA SER A 181 -3.03 -24.06 10.23
C SER A 181 -2.57 -22.61 10.40
N ARG A 182 -1.63 -22.13 9.57
CA ARG A 182 -1.14 -20.75 9.65
C ARG A 182 -2.20 -19.74 9.27
N ARG A 183 -2.02 -18.52 9.74
CA ARG A 183 -2.82 -17.34 9.35
C ARG A 183 -2.00 -16.46 8.42
N ALA A 184 -2.70 -15.72 7.56
CA ALA A 184 -2.08 -14.80 6.60
C ALA A 184 -1.12 -13.79 7.25
N GLU A 185 -1.46 -13.31 8.45
CA GLU A 185 -0.61 -12.36 9.18
C GLU A 185 0.77 -12.91 9.55
N THR A 186 0.99 -14.23 9.46
CA THR A 186 2.28 -14.85 9.74
C THR A 186 3.15 -15.03 8.50
N LEU A 187 2.63 -14.81 7.29
CA LEU A 187 3.35 -15.09 6.05
C LEU A 187 4.33 -13.96 5.69
N SER A 188 5.52 -14.38 5.26
CA SER A 188 6.52 -13.52 4.60
C SER A 188 6.11 -13.16 3.16
N LEU A 189 6.82 -12.22 2.54
CA LEU A 189 6.59 -11.85 1.14
C LEU A 189 6.90 -13.00 0.19
N GLU A 190 7.95 -13.76 0.48
CA GLU A 190 8.38 -14.93 -0.26
C GLU A 190 7.30 -16.02 -0.23
N GLU A 191 6.68 -16.24 0.93
CA GLU A 191 5.58 -17.20 1.07
C GLU A 191 4.32 -16.73 0.33
N PHE A 192 4.01 -15.44 0.34
CA PHE A 192 2.91 -14.91 -0.46
C PHE A 192 3.17 -15.04 -1.97
N ALA A 193 4.40 -14.80 -2.42
CA ALA A 193 4.78 -14.99 -3.82
C ALA A 193 4.66 -16.45 -4.25
N ALA A 194 5.21 -17.38 -3.45
CA ALA A 194 5.10 -18.82 -3.70
C ALA A 194 3.64 -19.31 -3.71
N LEU A 195 2.82 -18.83 -2.77
CA LEU A 195 1.40 -19.15 -2.72
C LEU A 195 0.66 -18.59 -3.93
N ALA A 196 0.96 -17.36 -4.35
CA ALA A 196 0.35 -16.75 -5.50
C ALA A 196 0.71 -17.51 -6.79
N GLU A 197 1.94 -17.99 -6.94
CA GLU A 197 2.34 -18.78 -8.09
C GLU A 197 1.60 -20.12 -8.13
N ALA A 198 1.54 -20.80 -6.99
CA ALA A 198 0.88 -22.10 -6.86
C ALA A 198 -0.66 -22.03 -7.03
N LEU A 199 -1.27 -20.88 -6.73
CA LEU A 199 -2.71 -20.67 -6.92
C LEU A 199 -3.02 -20.26 -8.36
N THR A 200 -3.62 -21.16 -9.13
CA THR A 200 -4.23 -20.84 -10.43
C THR A 200 -5.54 -20.06 -10.26
N LEU A 201 -5.44 -18.76 -9.93
CA LEU A 201 -6.57 -17.84 -9.92
C LEU A 201 -6.77 -17.27 -11.34
N ASN A 202 -7.98 -17.44 -11.91
CA ASN A 202 -8.34 -16.81 -13.18
C ASN A 202 -8.32 -15.28 -13.05
N THR A 203 -7.65 -14.58 -13.95
CA THR A 203 -7.48 -13.11 -13.91
C THR A 203 -8.76 -12.29 -14.16
N ASN A 204 -9.88 -12.94 -14.49
CA ASN A 204 -11.12 -12.27 -14.92
C ASN A 204 -12.19 -12.06 -13.83
N ASP A 205 -11.97 -12.52 -12.60
CA ASP A 205 -12.87 -12.18 -11.50
C ASP A 205 -12.38 -10.92 -10.80
N SER A 206 -12.95 -9.79 -11.18
CA SER A 206 -12.83 -8.52 -10.46
C SER A 206 -13.40 -8.69 -9.04
N LEU A 207 -12.54 -9.04 -8.08
CA LEU A 207 -12.82 -8.82 -6.66
C LEU A 207 -12.46 -7.38 -6.35
N CYS A 208 -13.47 -6.52 -6.51
CA CYS A 208 -13.50 -5.11 -6.09
C CYS A 208 -12.86 -4.93 -4.71
#